data_AF-A0A7C3H9E0-F1
#
_entry.id   AF-A0A7C3H9E0-F1
#
_cell.length_a   1.000
_cell.length_b   1.000
_cell.length_c   1.000
_cell.angle_alpha   90.00
_cell.angle_beta   90.00
_cell.angle_gamma   90.00
#
_symmetry.space_group_name_H-M   'P 1'
#
loop_
_entity.id
_entity.type
_entity.pdbx_description
1 polymer ?
#
loop_
_entity_poly.entity_id
_entity_poly.type
_entity_poly.pdbx_seq_one_letter_code
_entity_poly.pdbx_strand_id
1 'polypeptide(L)'
;QFPSHLSRSIIFNKIDIAEKSPTIVQTTDRTEIFLSAKDNLGISLLIAHLKSVMGYHGESEGLFISRRRHLEALEKAKNAVETGYQQIKQHKAGELLAEDLRQAQIALNEITGEFDNEDLLGEIFSSFCIGK
;
A
#
# COMPACT_ATOMS: atom_id res chain seq x y z
N GLN A 1 13.62 21.15 -2.56
CA GLN A 1 12.84 21.32 -3.82
C GLN A 1 11.78 20.23 -3.85
N PHE A 2 10.51 20.58 -4.06
CA PHE A 2 9.45 19.59 -4.19
C PHE A 2 9.47 18.96 -5.59
N PRO A 3 9.17 17.66 -5.75
CA PRO A 3 9.17 17.00 -7.05
C PRO A 3 8.17 17.63 -8.02
N SER A 4 8.59 17.93 -9.24
CA SER A 4 7.79 18.60 -10.29
C SER A 4 6.66 17.75 -10.86
N HIS A 5 6.59 16.45 -10.54
CA HIS A 5 5.55 15.52 -10.98
C HIS A 5 4.37 15.42 -10.02
N LEU A 6 4.40 16.11 -8.87
CA LEU A 6 3.34 16.04 -7.87
C LEU A 6 2.35 17.20 -8.04
N SER A 7 1.06 16.89 -8.14
CA SER A 7 -0.03 17.87 -8.16
C SER A 7 0.02 18.72 -6.89
N ARG A 8 0.20 20.04 -7.05
CA ARG A 8 0.36 20.97 -5.92
C ARG A 8 -0.97 21.61 -5.54
N SER A 9 -1.31 21.54 -4.25
CA SER A 9 -2.41 22.28 -3.65
C SER A 9 -1.87 23.26 -2.60
N ILE A 10 -2.34 24.51 -2.61
CA ILE A 10 -1.94 25.56 -1.66
C ILE A 10 -3.12 25.84 -0.74
N ILE A 11 -2.86 25.83 0.57
CA ILE A 11 -3.89 26.11 1.58
C ILE A 11 -3.63 27.48 2.20
N PHE A 12 -4.58 28.39 2.00
CA PHE A 12 -4.63 29.70 2.63
C PHE A 12 -5.50 29.60 3.89
N ASN A 13 -4.83 29.44 5.03
CA ASN A 13 -5.49 29.44 6.33
C ASN A 13 -5.75 30.88 6.82
N LYS A 14 -6.62 31.04 7.82
CA LYS A 14 -6.97 32.29 8.51
C LYS A 14 -7.85 33.26 7.71
N ILE A 15 -8.79 32.73 6.93
CA ILE A 15 -9.77 33.58 6.22
C ILE A 15 -10.64 34.42 7.16
N ASP A 16 -10.75 34.01 8.42
CA ASP A 16 -11.41 34.75 9.50
C ASP A 16 -10.75 36.11 9.77
N ILE A 17 -9.42 36.20 9.63
CA ILE A 17 -8.68 37.46 9.78
C ILE A 17 -8.72 38.27 8.48
N ALA A 18 -8.73 37.59 7.33
CA ALA A 18 -8.71 38.23 6.02
C ALA A 18 -10.10 38.67 5.52
N GLU A 19 -11.16 38.45 6.32
CA GLU A 19 -12.57 38.68 5.97
C GLU A 19 -12.96 38.04 4.62
N LYS A 20 -12.41 36.86 4.34
CA LYS A 20 -12.68 36.11 3.10
C LYS A 20 -13.67 34.99 3.35
N SER A 21 -14.47 34.68 2.34
CA SER A 21 -15.32 33.48 2.34
C SER A 21 -14.50 32.22 2.01
N PRO A 22 -14.88 31.05 2.56
CA PRO A 22 -14.24 29.79 2.24
C PRO A 22 -14.48 29.43 0.77
N THR A 23 -13.40 29.24 0.01
CA THR A 23 -13.46 29.07 -1.45
C THR A 23 -12.35 28.16 -1.92
N ILE A 24 -12.61 27.42 -3.01
CA ILE A 24 -11.61 26.68 -3.78
C ILE A 24 -11.45 27.33 -5.15
N VAL A 25 -10.21 27.61 -5.54
CA VAL A 25 -9.86 28.19 -6.85
C VAL A 25 -8.95 27.21 -7.56
N GLN A 26 -9.42 26.70 -8.70
CA GLN A 26 -8.64 25.82 -9.57
C GLN A 26 -8.07 26.63 -10.72
N THR A 27 -6.76 26.54 -10.91
CA THR A 27 -6.04 27.11 -12.04
C THR A 27 -5.31 25.99 -12.78
N THR A 28 -4.84 26.25 -14.00
CA THR A 28 -4.19 25.26 -14.87
C THR A 28 -3.04 24.50 -14.18
N ASP A 29 -2.34 25.15 -13.24
CA ASP A 29 -1.11 24.60 -12.63
C ASP A 29 -1.23 24.32 -11.12
N ARG A 30 -2.32 24.74 -10.46
CA ARG A 30 -2.47 24.63 -9.00
C ARG A 30 -3.91 24.74 -8.54
N THR A 31 -4.19 24.12 -7.39
CA THR A 31 -5.44 24.35 -6.64
C THR A 31 -5.16 25.16 -5.39
N GLU A 32 -5.94 26.20 -5.16
CA GLU A 32 -5.84 27.06 -3.98
C GLU A 32 -7.10 26.92 -3.12
N ILE A 33 -6.95 26.69 -1.82
CA ILE A 33 -8.06 26.45 -0.89
C ILE A 33 -7.97 27.47 0.25
N PHE A 34 -9.02 28.26 0.40
CA PHE A 34 -9.15 29.29 1.44
C PHE A 34 -10.03 28.76 2.57
N LEU A 35 -9.49 28.67 3.78
CA LEU A 35 -10.17 28.11 4.94
C LEU A 35 -9.80 28.80 6.26
N SER A 36 -10.60 28.62 7.31
CA SER A 36 -10.23 28.91 8.69
C SER A 36 -10.21 27.61 9.47
N ALA A 37 -9.01 27.17 9.87
CA ALA A 37 -8.86 26.00 10.72
C ALA A 37 -9.40 26.25 12.13
N LYS A 38 -9.39 27.50 12.60
CA LYS A 38 -9.85 27.88 13.94
C LYS A 38 -11.37 27.82 14.04
N ASP A 39 -12.05 28.39 13.06
CA ASP A 39 -13.52 28.50 13.05
C ASP A 39 -14.18 27.35 12.26
N ASN A 40 -13.38 26.36 11.85
CA ASN A 40 -13.79 25.19 11.07
C ASN A 40 -14.47 25.54 9.72
N LEU A 41 -14.18 26.72 9.17
CA LEU A 41 -14.76 27.20 7.90
C LEU A 41 -13.95 26.67 6.72
N GLY A 42 -14.60 26.08 5.72
CA GLY A 42 -13.94 25.59 4.50
C GLY A 42 -13.16 24.28 4.66
N ILE A 43 -13.17 23.66 5.85
CA ILE A 43 -12.54 22.35 6.09
C ILE A 43 -13.20 21.25 5.24
N SER A 44 -14.51 21.32 5.03
CA SER A 44 -15.24 20.40 4.14
C SER A 44 -14.74 20.47 2.69
N LEU A 45 -14.40 21.66 2.19
CA LEU A 45 -13.83 21.86 0.86
C LEU A 45 -12.46 21.19 0.73
N LEU A 46 -11.62 21.31 1.76
CA LEU A 46 -10.34 20.64 1.81
C LEU A 46 -10.49 19.11 1.79
N ILE A 47 -11.40 18.57 2.60
CA ILE A 47 -11.66 17.12 2.65
C ILE A 47 -12.14 16.60 1.29
N ALA A 48 -13.09 17.29 0.66
CA ALA A 48 -13.61 16.92 -0.65
C ALA A 48 -12.51 16.95 -1.73
N HIS A 49 -11.67 17.98 -1.72
CA HIS A 49 -10.52 18.09 -2.63
C HIS A 49 -9.52 16.96 -2.44
N LEU A 50 -9.12 16.67 -1.20
CA LEU A 50 -8.18 15.60 -0.91
C LEU A 50 -8.73 14.23 -1.36
N LYS A 51 -10.01 13.96 -1.12
CA LYS A 51 -10.69 12.74 -1.60
C LYS A 51 -10.63 12.64 -3.13
N SER A 52 -10.88 13.74 -3.84
CA SER A 52 -10.79 13.77 -5.30
C SER A 52 -9.37 13.53 -5.82
N VAL A 53 -8.36 14.20 -5.24
CA VAL A 53 -6.96 14.10 -5.70
C VAL A 53 -6.38 12.71 -5.42
N MET A 54 -6.75 12.10 -4.30
CA MET A 54 -6.28 10.75 -3.95
C MET A 54 -7.06 9.64 -4.66
N GLY A 55 -8.07 9.96 -5.47
CA GLY A 55 -8.93 8.99 -6.14
C GLY A 55 -9.84 8.19 -5.19
N TYR A 56 -10.15 8.74 -4.01
CA TYR A 56 -10.98 8.09 -3.00
C TYR A 56 -12.43 7.95 -3.49
N HIS A 57 -12.79 6.76 -3.92
CA HIS A 57 -14.17 6.32 -4.12
C HIS A 57 -14.54 5.51 -2.87
N GLY A 58 -15.68 5.82 -2.24
CA GLY A 58 -16.00 5.54 -0.83
C GLY A 58 -16.01 4.09 -0.33
N GLU A 59 -15.53 3.12 -1.12
CA GLU A 59 -15.43 1.69 -0.79
C GLU A 59 -13.98 1.23 -0.50
N SER A 60 -13.00 2.12 -0.61
CA SER A 60 -11.58 1.73 -0.73
C SER A 60 -10.77 1.60 0.56
N GLU A 61 -11.28 1.96 1.74
CA GLU A 61 -10.49 1.87 2.98
C GLU A 61 -9.99 0.43 3.26
N GLY A 62 -10.83 -0.56 3.00
CA GLY A 62 -10.45 -1.98 3.07
C GLY A 62 -9.44 -2.39 2.00
N LEU A 63 -9.61 -1.92 0.75
CA LEU A 63 -8.68 -2.18 -0.34
C LEU A 63 -7.31 -1.54 -0.12
N PHE A 64 -7.24 -0.34 0.47
CA PHE A 64 -5.99 0.36 0.74
C PHE A 64 -5.18 -0.33 1.85
N ILE A 65 -5.85 -0.73 2.95
CA ILE A 65 -5.20 -1.50 4.03
C ILE A 65 -4.76 -2.87 3.51
N SER A 66 -5.62 -3.57 2.75
CA SER A 66 -5.29 -4.85 2.12
C SER A 66 -4.09 -4.72 1.17
N ARG A 67 -4.06 -3.70 0.30
CA ARG A 67 -2.95 -3.45 -0.63
C ARG A 67 -1.64 -3.20 0.10
N ARG A 68 -1.65 -2.39 1.17
CA ARG A 68 -0.44 -2.12 1.95
C ARG A 68 0.09 -3.38 2.62
N ARG A 69 -0.77 -4.15 3.28
CA ARG A 69 -0.39 -5.43 3.90
C ARG A 69 0.18 -6.42 2.86
N HIS A 70 -0.43 -6.50 1.68
CA HIS A 70 0.04 -7.40 0.63
C HIS A 70 1.40 -6.95 0.05
N LEU A 71 1.63 -5.64 -0.10
CA LEU A 71 2.93 -5.11 -0.51
C LEU A 71 4.02 -5.42 0.53
N GLU A 72 3.71 -5.26 1.82
CA GLU A 72 4.63 -5.59 2.91
C GLU A 72 4.97 -7.09 2.92
N ALA A 73 3.97 -7.96 2.71
CA ALA A 73 4.16 -9.40 2.57
C ALA A 73 5.04 -9.78 1.37
N LEU A 74 4.81 -9.19 0.19
CA LEU A 74 5.65 -9.39 -0.99
C LEU A 74 7.09 -8.93 -0.77
N GLU A 75 7.29 -7.82 -0.06
CA GLU A 75 8.62 -7.29 0.23
C GLU A 75 9.39 -8.19 1.20
N LYS A 76 8.73 -8.68 2.26
CA LYS A 76 9.29 -9.71 3.15
C LYS A 76 9.70 -10.97 2.37
N ALA A 77 8.80 -11.48 1.52
CA ALA A 77 9.07 -12.68 0.73
C ALA A 77 10.27 -12.52 -0.20
N LYS A 78 10.34 -11.38 -0.91
CA LYS A 78 11.48 -11.04 -1.77
C LYS A 78 12.79 -11.01 -0.97
N ASN A 79 12.80 -10.35 0.19
CA ASN A 79 14.01 -10.22 1.00
C ASN A 79 14.52 -11.58 1.53
N ALA A 80 13.60 -12.48 1.89
CA ALA A 80 13.94 -13.83 2.31
C ALA A 80 14.55 -14.64 1.15
N VAL A 81 13.95 -14.59 -0.05
CA VAL A 81 14.51 -15.25 -1.25
C VAL A 81 15.90 -14.70 -1.61
N GLU A 82 16.07 -13.38 -1.57
CA GLU A 82 17.36 -12.73 -1.85
C GLU A 82 18.41 -13.19 -0.83
N THR A 83 18.05 -13.25 0.46
CA THR A 83 18.92 -13.76 1.52
C THR A 83 19.32 -15.21 1.26
N GLY A 84 18.36 -16.11 1.02
CA GLY A 84 18.63 -17.51 0.75
C GLY A 84 19.51 -17.71 -0.49
N TYR A 85 19.30 -16.90 -1.53
CA TYR A 85 20.15 -16.90 -2.72
C TYR A 85 21.60 -16.50 -2.41
N GLN A 86 21.82 -15.50 -1.55
CA GLN A 86 23.16 -15.15 -1.10
C GLN A 86 23.78 -16.26 -0.23
N GLN A 87 23.00 -16.87 0.67
CA GLN A 87 23.46 -17.95 1.55
C GLN A 87 23.94 -19.17 0.74
N ILE A 88 23.19 -19.60 -0.27
CA ILE A 88 23.61 -20.73 -1.10
C ILE A 88 24.83 -20.39 -1.97
N LYS A 89 24.92 -19.15 -2.47
CA LYS A 89 26.05 -18.70 -3.30
C LYS A 89 27.35 -18.57 -2.49
N GLN A 90 27.27 -18.08 -1.26
CA GLN A 90 28.45 -17.80 -0.42
C GLN A 90 28.87 -18.99 0.44
N HIS A 91 27.90 -19.70 1.03
CA HIS A 91 28.16 -20.72 2.04
C HIS A 91 27.81 -22.14 1.59
N LYS A 92 27.21 -22.32 0.40
CA LYS A 92 26.67 -23.62 -0.08
C LYS A 92 25.74 -24.29 0.95
N ALA A 93 25.13 -23.48 1.82
CA ALA A 93 24.32 -23.95 2.93
C ALA A 93 22.88 -24.16 2.46
N GLY A 94 22.57 -25.37 1.98
CA GLY A 94 21.21 -25.72 1.53
C GLY A 94 20.16 -25.65 2.64
N GLU A 95 20.55 -25.90 3.89
CA GLU A 95 19.66 -25.82 5.06
C GLU A 95 19.23 -24.38 5.36
N LEU A 96 20.13 -23.40 5.19
CA LEU A 96 19.81 -21.98 5.36
C LEU A 96 18.89 -21.49 4.24
N LEU A 97 19.14 -21.91 3.00
CA LEU A 97 18.24 -21.64 1.88
C LEU A 97 16.83 -22.20 2.14
N ALA A 98 16.73 -23.42 2.68
CA ALA A 98 15.45 -24.04 2.96
C ALA A 98 14.64 -23.25 3.99
N GLU A 99 15.28 -22.76 5.05
CA GLU A 99 14.63 -21.90 6.05
C GLU A 99 14.22 -20.54 5.45
N ASP A 100 15.08 -19.91 4.65
CA ASP A 100 14.78 -18.64 3.99
C ASP A 100 13.58 -18.76 3.03
N LEU A 101 13.49 -19.87 2.27
CA LEU A 101 12.33 -20.14 1.42
C LEU A 101 11.05 -20.40 2.23
N ARG A 102 11.16 -21.06 3.39
CA ARG A 102 10.05 -21.24 4.32
C ARG A 102 9.52 -19.90 4.84
N GLN A 103 10.42 -18.98 5.19
CA GLN A 103 10.04 -17.61 5.58
C GLN A 103 9.37 -16.84 4.44
N ALA A 104 9.86 -17.00 3.21
CA ALA A 104 9.22 -16.40 2.04
C ALA A 104 7.79 -16.93 1.84
N GLN A 105 7.58 -18.24 1.99
CA GLN A 105 6.26 -18.87 1.89
C GLN A 105 5.30 -18.35 2.97
N ILE A 106 5.73 -18.25 4.23
CA ILE A 106 4.90 -17.73 5.33
C ILE A 106 4.46 -16.28 5.05
N ALA A 107 5.36 -15.45 4.51
CA ALA A 107 5.01 -14.09 4.14
C ALA A 107 3.95 -14.07 3.02
N LEU A 108 4.04 -14.95 2.03
CA LEU A 108 3.04 -15.05 0.95
C LEU A 108 1.68 -15.57 1.44
N ASN A 109 1.65 -16.43 2.45
CA ASN A 109 0.41 -16.90 3.07
C ASN A 109 -0.41 -15.75 3.70
N GLU A 110 0.22 -14.62 4.07
CA GLU A 110 -0.52 -13.42 4.52
C GLU A 110 -1.44 -12.84 3.41
N ILE A 111 -1.15 -13.14 2.14
CA ILE A 111 -1.86 -12.67 0.94
C ILE A 111 -2.87 -13.71 0.45
N THR A 112 -2.44 -14.97 0.32
CA THR A 112 -3.24 -16.05 -0.28
C THR A 112 -4.15 -16.76 0.73
N GLY A 113 -3.95 -16.54 2.03
CA GLY A 113 -4.46 -17.40 3.08
C GLY A 113 -3.43 -18.45 3.48
N GLU A 114 -3.66 -19.14 4.62
CA GLU A 114 -2.78 -20.23 5.05
C GLU A 114 -2.76 -21.31 3.97
N PHE A 115 -1.57 -21.58 3.44
CA PHE A 115 -1.28 -22.76 2.64
C PHE A 115 -0.61 -23.74 3.60
N ASP A 116 -1.37 -24.72 4.10
CA ASP A 116 -0.91 -25.67 5.10
C ASP A 116 -0.33 -26.94 4.43
N ASN A 117 0.25 -27.81 5.23
CA ASN A 117 0.78 -29.10 4.79
C ASN A 117 -0.27 -29.95 4.08
N GLU A 118 -1.55 -29.81 4.43
CA GLU A 118 -2.65 -30.49 3.74
C GLU A 118 -2.82 -29.99 2.29
N ASP A 119 -2.67 -28.70 2.04
CA ASP A 119 -2.73 -28.12 0.69
C ASP A 119 -1.52 -28.55 -0.15
N LEU A 120 -0.34 -28.62 0.48
CA LEU A 120 0.88 -29.11 -0.16
C LEU A 120 0.77 -30.59 -0.53
N LEU A 121 0.28 -31.43 0.39
CA LEU A 121 0.05 -32.86 0.12
C LEU A 121 -1.04 -33.03 -0.95
N GLY A 122 -2.11 -32.24 -0.86
CA GLY A 122 -3.18 -32.20 -1.87
C GLY A 122 -2.62 -31.97 -3.27
N GLU A 123 -1.69 -31.04 -3.43
CA GLU A 123 -1.12 -30.73 -4.75
C GLU A 123 -0.04 -31.71 -5.22
N ILE A 124 0.75 -32.27 -4.30
CA ILE A 124 1.66 -33.38 -4.63
C ILE A 124 0.87 -34.58 -5.15
N PHE A 125 -0.30 -34.87 -4.55
CA PHE A 125 -1.14 -36.02 -4.91
C PHE A 125 -2.19 -35.72 -5.99
N SER A 126 -2.48 -34.45 -6.30
CA SER A 126 -3.42 -34.06 -7.37
C SER A 126 -2.93 -34.50 -8.75
N SER A 127 -1.61 -34.63 -8.92
CA SER A 127 -0.96 -35.10 -10.14
C SER A 127 -0.83 -36.63 -10.24
N PHE A 128 -1.11 -37.37 -9.16
CA PHE A 128 -1.19 -38.83 -9.21
C PHE A 128 -2.61 -39.25 -9.57
N CYS A 129 -2.81 -39.69 -10.82
CA CYS A 129 -4.01 -40.43 -11.18
C CYS A 129 -4.10 -41.67 -10.25
N ILE A 130 -4.95 -41.61 -9.23
CA ILE A 130 -5.41 -42.82 -8.54
C ILE A 130 -6.25 -43.55 -9.58
N GLY A 131 -5.62 -44.50 -10.26
CA GLY A 131 -6.28 -45.35 -11.24
C GLY A 131 -7.52 -45.98 -10.63
N LYS A 132 -8.67 -45.66 -11.23
CA LYS A 132 -9.73 -46.64 -11.41
C LYS A 132 -9.46 -47.41 -12.69
#